data_AF-F9RN87-F1
#
_entry.id   AF-F9RN87-F1
#
_cell.length_a   1.000
_cell.length_b   1.000
_cell.length_c   1.000
_cell.angle_alpha   90.00
_cell.angle_beta   90.00
_cell.angle_gamma   90.00
#
_symmetry.space_group_name_H-M   'P 1'
#
loop_
_entity.id
_entity.type
_entity.pdbx_description
1 polymer ?
#
loop_
_entity_poly.entity_id
_entity_poly.type
_entity_poly.pdbx_seq_one_letter_code
_entity_poly.pdbx_strand_id
1 'polypeptide(L)'
;MQYLAQDETKVETFTVASVDGTTHDIVITITGVNDSAVISGDAVGAVTEDDTDPVLTDSGVLTLTDADTDQAKFDPTSVVTPAGALGALSID
;
A
#
# COMPACT_ATOMS: atom_id res chain seq x y z
N MET A 1 -4.89 -14.89 4.13
CA MET A 1 -4.52 -13.47 4.00
C MET A 1 -5.66 -12.82 3.22
N GLN A 2 -6.30 -11.82 3.81
CA GLN A 2 -7.27 -10.97 3.11
C GLN A 2 -6.52 -10.15 2.05
N TYR A 3 -7.11 -9.98 0.87
CA TYR A 3 -6.49 -9.29 -0.26
C TYR A 3 -7.46 -8.36 -1.02
N LEU A 4 -8.72 -8.31 -0.58
CA LEU A 4 -9.77 -7.54 -1.24
C LEU A 4 -9.74 -6.11 -0.75
N ALA A 5 -9.59 -5.17 -1.69
CA ALA A 5 -9.66 -3.75 -1.40
C ALA A 5 -11.04 -3.33 -0.86
N GLN A 6 -11.15 -2.09 -0.38
CA GLN A 6 -12.44 -1.54 0.06
C GLN A 6 -13.53 -1.72 -0.99
N ASP A 7 -14.66 -2.28 -0.57
CA ASP A 7 -15.85 -2.54 -1.39
C ASP A 7 -15.65 -3.53 -2.55
N GLU A 8 -14.44 -4.09 -2.72
CA GLU A 8 -14.21 -5.20 -3.63
C GLU A 8 -14.95 -6.45 -3.13
N THR A 9 -15.55 -7.22 -4.04
CA THR A 9 -16.33 -8.40 -3.65
C THR A 9 -15.79 -9.68 -4.28
N LYS A 10 -15.85 -10.75 -3.49
CA LYS A 10 -15.61 -12.11 -3.95
C LYS A 10 -16.82 -12.97 -3.65
N VAL A 11 -17.30 -13.67 -4.67
CA VAL A 11 -18.33 -14.69 -4.50
C VAL A 11 -17.69 -16.05 -4.37
N GLU A 12 -18.04 -16.77 -3.32
CA GLU A 12 -17.72 -18.17 -3.15
C GLU A 12 -19.00 -19.00 -3.16
N THR A 13 -18.99 -20.08 -3.94
CA THR A 13 -20.12 -20.99 -4.06
C THR A 13 -19.71 -22.35 -3.53
N PHE A 14 -20.46 -22.84 -2.55
CA PHE A 14 -20.27 -24.18 -1.98
C PHE A 14 -21.46 -25.04 -2.34
N THR A 15 -21.23 -26.07 -3.15
CA THR A 15 -22.24 -27.08 -3.45
C THR A 15 -22.26 -28.12 -2.34
N VAL A 16 -23.39 -28.24 -1.64
CA VAL A 16 -23.63 -29.26 -0.62
C VAL A 16 -24.51 -30.36 -1.20
N ALA A 17 -24.20 -31.61 -0.89
CA ALA A 17 -25.01 -32.76 -1.28
C ALA A 17 -25.75 -33.32 -0.06
N SER A 18 -27.05 -33.53 -0.23
CA SER A 18 -27.91 -34.21 0.74
C SER A 18 -27.68 -35.73 0.66
N VAL A 19 -28.03 -36.44 1.72
CA VAL A 19 -27.94 -37.92 1.78
C VAL A 19 -28.81 -38.59 0.70
N ASP A 20 -29.87 -37.92 0.25
CA ASP A 20 -30.75 -38.39 -0.83
C ASP A 20 -30.19 -38.14 -2.26
N GLY A 21 -29.01 -37.53 -2.37
CA GLY A 21 -28.33 -37.26 -3.64
C GLY A 21 -28.69 -35.92 -4.29
N THR A 22 -29.58 -35.11 -3.69
CA THR A 22 -29.86 -33.75 -4.16
C THR A 22 -28.71 -32.80 -3.81
N THR A 23 -28.44 -31.81 -4.67
CA THR A 23 -27.41 -30.78 -4.42
C THR A 23 -28.01 -29.40 -4.27
N HIS A 24 -27.43 -28.59 -3.39
CA HIS A 24 -27.79 -27.19 -3.19
C HIS A 24 -26.53 -26.32 -3.18
N ASP A 25 -26.61 -25.16 -3.81
CA ASP A 25 -25.52 -24.19 -3.78
C ASP A 25 -25.75 -23.18 -2.65
N ILE A 26 -24.72 -22.98 -1.84
CA ILE A 26 -24.62 -21.91 -0.86
C ILE A 26 -23.73 -20.84 -1.47
N VAL A 27 -24.30 -19.67 -1.72
CA VAL A 27 -23.60 -18.52 -2.29
C VAL A 27 -23.24 -17.56 -1.17
N ILE A 28 -21.95 -17.31 -1.00
CA ILE A 28 -21.40 -16.37 -0.02
C ILE A 28 -20.79 -15.20 -0.77
N THR A 29 -21.20 -13.99 -0.42
CA THR A 29 -20.56 -12.75 -0.89
C THR A 29 -19.67 -12.21 0.21
N ILE A 30 -18.39 -12.12 -0.08
CA ILE A 30 -17.37 -11.52 0.77
C ILE A 30 -17.14 -10.10 0.26
N THR A 31 -17.19 -9.12 1.15
CA THR A 31 -16.88 -7.71 0.85
C THR A 31 -15.61 -7.33 1.58
N GLY A 32 -14.65 -6.76 0.84
CA GLY A 32 -13.39 -6.27 1.37
C GLY A 32 -13.55 -4.99 2.20
N VAL A 33 -12.67 -4.84 3.18
CA VAL A 33 -12.46 -3.61 3.94
C VAL A 33 -11.05 -3.12 3.67
N ASN A 34 -10.84 -1.80 3.66
CA ASN A 34 -9.50 -1.26 3.47
C ASN A 34 -8.62 -1.58 4.67
N ASP A 35 -7.49 -2.23 4.41
CA ASP A 35 -6.41 -2.36 5.37
C ASP A 35 -5.53 -1.09 5.33
N SER A 36 -4.81 -0.82 6.43
CA SER A 36 -3.89 0.32 6.46
C SER A 36 -2.54 -0.10 5.90
N ALA A 37 -2.05 0.67 4.93
CA ALA A 37 -0.66 0.65 4.51
C ALA A 37 0.29 0.85 5.70
N VAL A 38 1.43 0.16 5.65
CA VAL A 38 2.54 0.31 6.60
C VAL A 38 3.79 0.71 5.83
N ILE A 39 4.33 1.88 6.16
CA ILE A 39 5.61 2.39 5.62
C ILE A 39 6.69 2.21 6.68
N SER A 40 7.85 1.70 6.28
CA SER A 40 9.03 1.55 7.13
C SER A 40 10.32 1.80 6.34
N GLY A 41 11.48 1.47 6.90
CA GLY A 41 12.78 1.71 6.27
C GLY A 41 13.44 2.98 6.77
N ASP A 42 14.26 3.59 5.92
CA ASP A 42 15.02 4.79 6.26
C ASP A 42 14.16 6.05 6.08
N ALA A 43 13.58 6.51 7.18
CA ALA A 43 12.68 7.66 7.22
C ALA A 43 13.35 8.93 7.75
N VAL A 44 14.65 8.90 8.04
CA VAL A 44 15.36 10.03 8.64
C VAL A 44 16.62 10.34 7.86
N GLY A 45 16.60 11.49 7.19
CA GLY A 45 17.74 12.05 6.48
C GLY A 45 18.28 13.30 7.15
N ALA A 46 19.57 13.57 7.00
CA ALA A 46 20.16 14.83 7.43
C ALA A 46 21.31 15.26 6.50
N VAL A 47 21.34 16.55 6.17
CA VAL A 47 22.45 17.21 5.48
C VAL A 47 22.86 18.43 6.31
N THR A 48 24.16 18.73 6.38
CA THR A 48 24.69 19.93 7.06
C THR A 48 25.38 20.83 6.05
N GLU A 49 24.92 22.07 5.95
CA GLU A 49 25.43 23.09 5.04
C GLU A 49 26.68 23.75 5.66
N ASP A 50 27.89 23.36 5.22
CA ASP A 50 29.15 24.14 5.42
C ASP A 50 30.39 23.49 4.75
N ASP A 51 30.32 23.08 3.47
CA ASP A 51 31.55 22.67 2.75
C ASP A 51 31.57 23.18 1.32
N THR A 52 32.78 23.17 0.76
CA THR A 52 33.22 23.53 -0.60
C THR A 52 32.42 22.90 -1.76
N ASP A 53 31.45 22.03 -1.48
CA ASP A 53 30.54 21.41 -2.44
C ASP A 53 29.07 21.81 -2.15
N PRO A 54 28.44 22.64 -3.00
CA PRO A 54 27.16 23.29 -2.70
C PRO A 54 25.93 22.39 -2.87
N VAL A 55 26.09 21.14 -3.31
CA VAL A 55 24.97 20.21 -3.53
C VAL A 55 25.05 19.06 -2.54
N LEU A 56 24.22 19.13 -1.50
CA LEU A 56 24.13 18.07 -0.50
C LEU A 56 23.06 17.06 -0.91
N THR A 57 23.40 15.77 -0.80
CA THR A 57 22.47 14.68 -1.07
C THR A 57 22.39 13.75 0.14
N ASP A 58 21.19 13.25 0.38
CA ASP A 58 20.91 12.18 1.31
C ASP A 58 20.05 11.14 0.60
N SER A 59 20.23 9.86 0.93
CA SER A 59 19.60 8.76 0.22
C SER A 59 19.33 7.61 1.17
N GLY A 60 18.15 7.03 1.05
CA GLY A 60 17.73 5.87 1.81
C GLY A 60 16.68 5.08 1.04
N VAL A 61 16.16 4.02 1.65
CA VAL A 61 15.09 3.19 1.07
C VAL A 61 13.94 3.10 2.06
N LEU A 62 12.77 3.53 1.61
CA LEU A 62 11.50 3.25 2.28
C LEU A 62 10.92 1.95 1.73
N THR A 63 10.29 1.18 2.62
CA THR A 63 9.54 -0.02 2.27
C THR A 63 8.07 0.20 2.59
N LEU A 64 7.21 -0.38 1.77
CA LEU A 64 5.76 -0.26 1.90
C LEU A 64 5.14 -1.65 1.80
N THR A 65 4.26 -1.95 2.74
CA THR A 65 3.43 -3.15 2.70
C THR A 65 1.98 -2.76 2.86
N ASP A 66 1.13 -3.38 2.05
CA ASP A 66 -0.32 -3.31 2.17
C ASP A 66 -0.88 -4.71 1.97
N ALA A 67 -1.93 -5.06 2.70
CA ALA A 67 -2.59 -6.35 2.57
C ALA A 67 -3.52 -6.38 1.34
N ASP A 68 -4.05 -5.22 0.94
CA ASP A 68 -4.95 -5.07 -0.19
C ASP A 68 -4.20 -5.17 -1.51
N THR A 69 -4.78 -5.89 -2.47
CA THR A 69 -4.18 -6.11 -3.78
C THR A 69 -3.95 -4.77 -4.50
N ASP A 70 -2.76 -4.61 -5.09
CA ASP A 70 -2.34 -3.43 -5.84
C ASP A 70 -2.35 -2.09 -5.04
N GLN A 71 -2.40 -2.15 -3.71
CA GLN A 71 -2.35 -0.97 -2.83
C GLN A 71 -0.97 -0.71 -2.19
N ALA A 72 -0.03 -1.66 -2.25
CA ALA A 72 1.35 -1.46 -1.79
C ALA A 72 2.18 -0.61 -2.76
N LYS A 73 1.81 0.66 -2.94
CA LYS A 73 2.50 1.64 -3.80
C LYS A 73 2.63 3.02 -3.15
N PHE A 74 3.77 3.68 -3.38
CA PHE A 74 3.90 5.11 -3.09
C PHE A 74 3.21 5.92 -4.19
N ASP A 75 2.58 7.03 -3.80
CA ASP A 75 2.14 8.05 -4.74
C ASP A 75 3.18 9.19 -4.75
N PRO A 76 4.12 9.23 -5.70
CA PRO A 76 5.13 10.28 -5.76
C PRO A 76 4.53 11.66 -6.06
N THR A 77 3.29 11.72 -6.59
CA THR A 77 2.60 12.99 -6.85
C THR A 77 2.01 13.62 -5.59
N SER A 78 1.92 12.85 -4.49
CA SER A 78 1.50 13.35 -3.17
C SER A 78 2.58 14.22 -2.49
N VAL A 79 3.81 14.23 -3.02
CA VAL A 79 4.90 15.06 -2.51
C VAL A 79 4.64 16.52 -2.88
N VAL A 80 4.40 17.35 -1.86
CA VAL A 80 4.22 18.79 -2.02
C VAL A 80 5.43 19.52 -1.46
N THR A 81 6.17 20.21 -2.32
CA THR A 81 7.26 21.09 -1.90
C THR A 81 6.69 22.42 -1.39
N PRO A 82 6.89 22.78 -0.12
CA PRO A 82 6.42 24.06 0.40
C PRO A 82 7.11 25.26 -0.27
N ALA A 83 6.41 26.40 -0.31
CA ALA A 83 7.02 27.63 -0.81
C ALA A 83 8.24 28.02 0.03
N GLY A 84 9.36 28.31 -0.64
CA GLY A 84 10.62 28.68 0.02
C GLY A 84 11.49 27.50 0.48
N ALA A 85 11.13 26.25 0.14
CA ALA A 85 12.01 25.11 0.38
C ALA A 85 13.31 25.24 -0.45
N LEU A 86 14.45 24.96 0.18
CA LEU A 86 15.79 25.02 -0.44
C LEU A 86 16.23 23.67 -1.04
N GLY A 87 15.32 22.71 -1.14
CA GLY A 87 15.58 21.36 -1.65
C GLY A 87 14.31 20.71 -2.19
N ALA A 88 14.47 19.50 -2.72
CA ALA A 88 13.38 18.69 -3.25
C ALA A 88 13.44 17.27 -2.68
N LEU A 89 12.28 16.66 -2.46
CA LEU A 89 12.14 15.23 -2.18
C LEU A 89 11.68 14.53 -3.45
N SER A 90 12.37 13.46 -3.85
CA SER A 90 11.94 12.56 -4.91
C SER A 90 11.74 11.15 -4.36
N ILE A 91 10.71 10.47 -4.84
CA ILE A 91 10.45 9.05 -4.58
C ILE A 91 10.43 8.38 -5.96
N ASP A 92 11.28 7.38 -6.17
CA ASP A 92 11.38 6.56 -7.39
C ASP A 92 10.78 5.17 -7.13
#